data_AF-A0A962VBJ3-F1
#
_entry.id   AF-A0A962VBJ3-F1
#
_cell.length_a   1.000
_cell.length_b   1.000
_cell.length_c   1.000
_cell.angle_alpha   90.00
_cell.angle_beta   90.00
_cell.angle_gamma   90.00
#
_symmetry.space_group_name_H-M   'P 1'
#
loop_
_entity.id
_entity.type
_entity.pdbx_description
1 polymer ?
#
loop_
_entity_poly.entity_id
_entity_poly.type
_entity_poly.pdbx_seq_one_letter_code
_entity_poly.pdbx_strand_id
1 'polypeptide(L)' 'MPIEAKIFRNGVNQAVRIPVELSFDTDIVIIERVADGILLRPKRSDGWQAFFADPELTLPEEFEVPEDMPLQER' A
#
# COMPACT_ATOMS: atom_id res chain seq x y z
N MET A 1 -15.08 15.47 1.55
CA MET A 1 -14.52 16.78 1.96
C MET A 1 -13.15 16.54 2.56
N PRO A 2 -12.16 17.42 2.36
CA PRO A 2 -10.85 17.30 3.00
C PRO A 2 -10.98 17.52 4.52
N ILE A 3 -10.19 16.78 5.31
CA ILE A 3 -10.10 16.96 6.76
C ILE A 3 -8.86 17.79 7.05
N GLU A 4 -9.01 18.87 7.82
CA GLU A 4 -7.89 19.68 8.28
C GLU A 4 -7.20 19.01 9.47
N ALA A 5 -5.87 18.94 9.44
CA ALA A 5 -5.05 18.36 10.50
C ALA A 5 -3.98 19.34 10.96
N LYS A 6 -3.66 19.32 12.25
CA LYS A 6 -2.64 20.19 12.82
C LYS A 6 -1.24 19.62 12.58
N ILE A 7 -0.34 20.45 12.04
CA ILE A 7 1.10 20.17 11.99
C ILE A 7 1.74 20.65 13.29
N PHE A 8 2.65 19.85 13.84
CA PHE A 8 3.45 20.18 15.02
C PHE A 8 4.89 19.70 14.86
N ARG A 9 5.74 20.06 15.83
CA ARG A 9 7.16 19.64 15.86
C ARG A 9 7.34 18.46 16.81
N ASN A 10 8.11 17.46 16.37
CA ASN A 10 8.61 16.37 17.22
C ASN A 10 10.15 16.36 17.10
N GLY A 11 10.81 17.02 18.06
CA GLY A 11 12.23 17.35 17.96
C GLY A 11 12.50 18.22 16.73
N VAL A 12 13.45 17.80 15.90
CA VAL A 12 13.81 18.49 14.64
C VAL A 12 12.80 18.24 13.50
N ASN A 13 12.00 17.18 13.61
CA ASN A 13 11.09 16.75 12.55
C ASN A 13 9.72 17.43 12.67
N GLN A 14 8.98 17.48 11.56
CA GLN A 14 7.56 17.81 11.55
C GLN A 14 6.73 16.54 11.69
N ALA A 15 5.57 16.68 12.33
CA ALA A 15 4.58 15.62 12.49
C ALA A 15 3.19 16.16 12.22
N VAL A 16 2.30 15.29 11.74
CA VAL A 16 0.87 15.60 11.52
C VAL A 16 0.07 14.80 12.54
N ARG A 17 -0.88 15.45 13.23
CA ARG A 17 -1.83 14.72 14.09
C ARG A 17 -2.88 14.07 13.19
N ILE A 18 -2.90 12.74 13.15
CA ILE A 18 -3.88 11.96 12.38
C ILE A 18 -5.20 11.92 13.17
N PRO A 19 -6.33 12.41 12.61
CA PRO A 19 -7.65 12.29 13.22
C PRO A 19 -8.06 10.83 13.43
N VAL A 20 -8.93 10.56 14.40
CA VAL A 20 -9.30 9.18 14.77
C VAL A 20 -9.98 8.43 13.63
N GLU A 21 -10.76 9.14 12.81
CA GLU A 21 -11.42 8.61 11.62
C GLU A 21 -10.45 8.23 10.49
N LEU A 22 -9.18 8.65 10.58
CA LEU A 22 -8.10 8.33 9.64
C LEU A 22 -6.97 7.51 10.30
N SER A 23 -7.18 6.97 11.51
CA SER A 23 -6.15 6.22 12.23
C SER A 23 -5.74 4.94 11.48
N PHE A 24 -4.45 4.63 11.52
CA PHE A 24 -3.94 3.35 11.03
C PHE A 24 -3.98 2.29 12.14
N ASP A 25 -4.15 1.03 11.75
CA ASP A 25 -4.03 -0.15 12.59
C ASP A 25 -2.59 -0.69 12.67
N THR A 26 -1.61 0.14 12.27
CA THR A 26 -0.18 -0.19 12.24
C THR A 26 0.66 0.93 12.84
N ASP A 27 1.82 0.55 13.39
CA ASP A 27 2.81 1.47 13.94
C ASP A 27 3.71 2.12 12.88
N ILE A 28 3.76 1.55 11.67
CA ILE A 28 4.69 1.97 10.62
C ILE A 28 3.95 2.25 9.31
N VAL A 29 4.24 3.41 8.72
CA VAL A 29 3.75 3.80 7.40
C VAL A 29 4.91 4.06 6.44
N ILE A 30 4.67 3.84 5.16
CA ILE A 30 5.52 4.26 4.05
C ILE A 30 5.04 5.64 3.60
N ILE A 31 5.99 6.54 3.34
CA ILE A 31 5.73 7.91 2.87
C ILE A 31 6.26 8.05 1.44
N GLU A 32 5.42 8.48 0.53
CA GLU A 32 5.78 8.74 -0.87
C GLU A 32 5.39 10.16 -1.26
N ARG A 33 6.23 10.84 -2.06
CA ARG A 33 5.89 12.14 -2.61
C ARG A 33 5.02 11.95 -3.86
N VAL A 34 3.86 12.58 -3.88
CA VAL A 34 2.93 12.54 -5.02
C VAL A 34 2.50 13.97 -5.31
N ALA A 35 2.85 14.47 -6.52
CA ALA A 35 2.61 15.85 -6.93
C ALA A 35 3.09 16.87 -5.86
N ASP A 36 2.19 17.68 -5.34
CA ASP A 36 2.40 18.71 -4.32
C ASP A 36 2.24 18.20 -2.87
N GLY A 37 1.97 16.90 -2.69
CA GLY A 37 1.69 16.29 -1.40
C GLY A 37 2.53 15.05 -1.07
N ILE A 38 2.08 14.35 -0.03
CA ILE A 38 2.59 13.04 0.37
C ILE A 38 1.45 12.04 0.50
N LEU A 39 1.73 10.79 0.13
CA LEU A 39 0.86 9.65 0.34
C LEU A 39 1.43 8.80 1.48
N LEU A 40 0.57 8.47 2.46
CA LEU A 40 0.89 7.57 3.56
C LEU A 40 0.20 6.23 3.32
N ARG A 41 0.95 5.13 3.37
CA ARG A 41 0.41 3.76 3.26
C ARG A 41 0.90 2.90 4.43
N PRO A 42 0.06 2.07 5.05
CA PRO A 42 0.51 1.17 6.11
C PRO A 42 1.61 0.26 5.57
N LYS A 43 2.71 0.12 6.31
CA LYS A 43 3.75 -0.83 5.95
C LYS A 43 3.27 -2.22 6.36
N ARG A 44 2.81 -3.01 5.40
CA ARG A 44 2.56 -4.44 5.63
C ARG A 44 3.88 -5.12 5.97
N SER A 45 3.97 -5.67 7.16
CA SER A 45 5.14 -6.38 7.73
C SER A 45 5.56 -7.57 6.88
N ASP A 46 4.62 -8.11 6.14
CA ASP A 46 4.62 -9.48 5.65
C ASP A 46 4.81 -9.54 4.13
N GLY A 47 4.86 -8.39 3.45
CA GLY A 47 5.32 -8.27 2.06
C GLY A 47 4.72 -9.32 1.12
N TRP A 48 5.58 -9.93 0.29
CA TRP A 48 5.19 -11.06 -0.56
C TRP A 48 4.83 -12.32 0.24
N GLN A 49 5.35 -12.48 1.46
CA GLN A 49 5.06 -13.66 2.27
C GLN A 49 3.59 -13.71 2.70
N ALA A 50 2.98 -12.59 3.11
CA ALA A 50 1.53 -12.55 3.36
C ALA A 50 0.73 -12.81 2.09
N PHE A 51 1.14 -12.20 0.97
CA PHE A 51 0.47 -12.42 -0.31
C PHE A 51 0.42 -13.90 -0.69
N PHE A 52 1.53 -14.64 -0.52
CA PHE A 52 1.57 -16.08 -0.79
C PHE A 52 1.03 -16.95 0.35
N ALA A 53 0.82 -16.41 1.54
CA ALA A 53 0.26 -17.12 2.69
C ALA A 53 -1.27 -17.03 2.76
N ASP A 54 -1.89 -16.17 1.96
CA ASP A 54 -3.34 -16.00 1.91
C ASP A 54 -4.00 -17.17 1.15
N PRO A 55 -4.76 -18.06 1.84
CA PRO A 55 -5.42 -19.19 1.21
C PRO A 55 -6.62 -18.78 0.34
N GLU A 56 -7.14 -17.56 0.48
CA GLU A 56 -8.22 -17.04 -0.35
C GLU A 56 -7.70 -16.48 -1.69
N LEU A 57 -6.39 -16.32 -1.83
CA LEU A 57 -5.76 -15.83 -3.05
C LEU A 57 -5.73 -16.92 -4.13
N THR A 58 -6.88 -17.18 -4.74
CA THR A 58 -7.07 -18.15 -5.82
C THR A 58 -7.19 -17.45 -7.18
N LEU A 59 -6.89 -18.19 -8.25
CA LEU A 59 -7.21 -17.72 -9.60
C LEU A 59 -8.73 -17.74 -9.80
N PRO A 60 -9.32 -16.75 -10.51
CA PRO A 60 -10.72 -16.81 -10.92
C PRO A 60 -11.01 -18.10 -11.68
N GLU A 61 -12.21 -18.64 -11.53
CA GLU A 61 -12.62 -19.86 -12.26
C GLU A 61 -12.59 -19.66 -13.78
N GLU A 62 -12.78 -18.43 -14.26
CA GLU A 62 -12.73 -18.11 -15.69
C GLU A 62 -11.30 -17.95 -16.24
N PHE A 63 -10.27 -18.09 -15.40
CA PHE A 63 -8.89 -17.95 -15.84
C PHE A 63 -8.42 -19.18 -16.62
N GLU A 64 -8.42 -19.08 -17.94
CA GLU A 64 -7.83 -20.09 -18.83
C GLU A 64 -6.31 -19.93 -18.87
N VAL A 65 -5.56 -20.98 -18.58
CA VAL A 65 -4.11 -21.01 -18.76
C VAL A 65 -3.83 -21.15 -20.26
N PRO A 66 -3.24 -20.14 -20.92
CA PRO A 66 -2.97 -20.22 -22.36
C PRO A 66 -1.97 -21.34 -22.67
N GLU A 67 -2.12 -21.96 -23.84
CA GLU A 67 -1.11 -22.86 -24.35
C GLU A 67 0.20 -22.10 -24.62
N ASP A 68 1.32 -22.74 -24.31
CA ASP A 68 2.65 -22.15 -24.50
C ASP A 68 2.92 -22.03 -26.01
N MET A 69 2.77 -20.81 -26.54
CA MET A 69 2.90 -20.57 -27.98
C MET A 69 4.36 -20.71 -28.42
N PRO A 70 4.61 -21.25 -29.62
CA PRO A 70 5.96 -21.34 -30.15
C PRO A 70 6.58 -19.95 -30.30
N LEU A 71 7.91 -19.88 -30.14
CA LEU A 71 8.68 -18.66 -30.37
C LEU A 71 8.38 -18.11 -31.77
N GLN A 72 8.03 -16.82 -31.83
CA GLN A 72 7.82 -16.15 -33.11
C GLN A 72 9.18 -15.91 -33.80
N GLU A 73 9.28 -16.27 -35.07
CA GLU A 73 10.45 -15.96 -35.89
C GLU A 73 10.54 -14.45 -36.13
N ARG A 74 11.77 -13.93 -36.11
CA ARG A 74 12.06 -12.49 -36.28
C ARG A 74 12.06 -12.05 -37.73
#